data_AF-A0AAW4NTN6-F1
#
_entry.id   AF-A0AAW4NTN6-F1
#
_cell.length_a   1.000
_cell.length_b   1.000
_cell.length_c   1.000
_cell.angle_alpha   90.00
_cell.angle_beta   90.00
_cell.angle_gamma   90.00
#
_symmetry.space_group_name_H-M   'P 1'
#
loop_
_entity.id
_entity.type
_entity.pdbx_description
1 polymer ?
#
loop_
_entity_poly.entity_id
_entity_poly.type
_entity_poly.pdbx_seq_one_letter_code
_entity_poly.pdbx_strand_id
1 'polypeptide(L)'
;MNEINKIERNVLDAYFSTRVNNAPPPSQSNLFVADNKTTLEIVEALDSTYPLTQQDVVSYMTEHGFLLEPDESGGLIWKIWRLR
;
A
#
# COMPACT_ATOMS: atom_id res chain seq x y z
N MET A 1 5.06 21.46 8.10
CA MET A 1 4.33 20.20 7.81
C MET A 1 2.88 20.63 7.62
N ASN A 2 2.38 20.63 6.38
CA ASN A 2 1.05 21.16 6.05
C ASN A 2 -0.04 20.23 6.59
N GLU A 3 -1.10 20.79 7.17
CA GLU A 3 -2.22 20.03 7.75
C GLU A 3 -2.95 19.15 6.72
N ILE A 4 -2.91 19.53 5.44
CA ILE A 4 -3.47 18.73 4.33
C ILE A 4 -2.93 17.31 4.43
N ASN A 5 -1.61 17.12 4.40
CA ASN A 5 -0.91 15.82 4.50
C ASN A 5 -1.35 14.91 5.67
N LYS A 6 -2.00 15.45 6.71
CA LYS A 6 -2.44 14.67 7.86
C LYS A 6 -3.67 13.82 7.54
N ILE A 7 -4.58 14.32 6.70
CA ILE A 7 -5.79 13.57 6.32
C ILE A 7 -5.41 12.42 5.40
N GLU A 8 -4.61 12.67 4.35
CA GLU A 8 -4.19 11.61 3.43
C GLU A 8 -3.43 10.51 4.17
N ARG A 9 -2.51 10.88 5.07
CA ARG A 9 -1.78 9.92 5.91
C ARG A 9 -2.71 9.09 6.78
N ASN A 10 -3.67 9.71 7.46
CA ASN A 10 -4.60 8.97 8.33
C ASN A 10 -5.42 7.93 7.54
N VAL A 11 -5.89 8.28 6.33
CA VAL A 11 -6.64 7.36 5.48
C VAL A 11 -5.76 6.19 5.04
N LEU A 12 -4.52 6.49 4.62
CA LEU A 12 -3.55 5.46 4.21
C LEU A 12 -3.13 4.58 5.38
N ASP A 13 -2.87 5.14 6.56
CA ASP A 13 -2.58 4.39 7.79
C ASP A 13 -3.72 3.43 8.15
N ALA A 14 -4.97 3.88 8.05
CA ALA A 14 -6.13 3.03 8.27
C ALA A 14 -6.20 1.89 7.24
N TYR A 15 -6.01 2.21 5.95
CA TYR A 15 -6.04 1.23 4.87
C TYR A 15 -4.91 0.19 4.97
N PHE A 16 -3.72 0.61 5.38
CA PHE A 16 -2.55 -0.24 5.53
C PHE A 16 -2.41 -0.87 6.93
N SER A 17 -3.30 -0.58 7.88
CA SER A 17 -3.26 -1.16 9.24
C SER A 17 -3.29 -2.69 9.30
N THR A 18 -3.85 -3.35 8.29
CA THR A 18 -3.92 -4.81 8.14
C THR A 18 -2.91 -5.37 7.13
N ARG A 19 -2.04 -4.50 6.60
CA ARG A 19 -1.08 -4.76 5.54
C ARG A 19 0.33 -4.47 6.03
N VAL A 20 1.30 -5.20 5.47
CA VAL A 20 2.71 -5.05 5.80
C VAL A 20 3.53 -4.97 4.52
N ASN A 21 4.64 -4.25 4.62
CA ASN A 21 5.60 -3.94 3.56
C ASN A 21 6.65 -5.03 3.31
N ASN A 22 6.70 -6.04 4.18
CA ASN A 22 7.71 -7.08 4.16
C ASN A 22 7.07 -8.45 4.02
N ALA A 23 7.75 -9.33 3.30
CA ALA A 23 7.36 -10.73 3.24
C ALA A 23 7.35 -11.31 4.67
N PRO A 24 6.27 -11.99 5.08
CA PRO A 24 6.22 -12.65 6.37
C PRO A 24 7.33 -13.70 6.44
N PRO A 25 7.96 -13.90 7.61
CA PRO A 25 8.93 -14.98 7.77
C PRO A 25 8.23 -16.33 7.54
N PRO A 26 8.98 -17.39 7.16
CA PRO A 26 8.39 -18.70 6.86
C PRO A 26 7.47 -19.24 7.98
N SER A 27 7.80 -18.95 9.24
CA SER A 27 7.01 -19.32 10.43
C SER A 27 5.61 -18.68 10.48
N GLN A 28 5.38 -17.58 9.75
CA GLN A 28 4.12 -16.83 9.70
C GLN A 28 3.49 -16.84 8.30
N SER A 29 4.07 -17.58 7.34
CA SER A 29 3.59 -17.65 5.95
C SER A 29 2.12 -18.05 5.82
N ASN A 30 1.58 -18.84 6.75
CA ASN A 30 0.18 -19.27 6.75
C ASN A 30 -0.81 -18.16 7.19
N LEU A 31 -0.33 -17.10 7.84
CA LEU A 31 -1.18 -16.02 8.37
C LEU A 31 -1.38 -14.87 7.39
N PHE A 32 -0.53 -14.79 6.37
CA PHE A 32 -0.49 -13.69 5.43
C PHE A 32 -0.70 -14.18 4.01
N VAL A 33 -1.23 -13.30 3.16
CA VAL A 33 -1.36 -13.51 1.72
C VAL A 33 -0.82 -12.28 0.99
N ALA A 34 -0.26 -12.50 -0.19
CA ALA A 34 0.11 -11.40 -1.06
C ALA A 34 -1.16 -10.64 -1.48
N ASP A 35 -1.12 -9.32 -1.36
CA ASP A 35 -2.16 -8.38 -1.79
C ASP A 35 -1.49 -7.27 -2.62
N ASN A 36 -0.60 -7.67 -3.54
CA ASN A 36 0.13 -6.75 -4.39
C ASN A 36 -0.83 -5.86 -5.18
N LYS A 37 -0.50 -4.58 -5.31
CA LYS A 37 -1.32 -3.60 -6.03
C LYS A 37 -0.48 -2.59 -6.77
N THR A 38 -0.98 -2.13 -7.90
CA THR A 38 -0.55 -0.91 -8.54
C THR A 38 -0.95 0.31 -7.71
N THR A 39 -0.32 1.45 -7.95
CA THR A 39 -0.73 2.72 -7.34
C THR A 39 -2.18 3.07 -7.68
N LEU A 40 -2.61 2.78 -8.91
CA LEU A 40 -3.97 3.08 -9.36
C LEU A 40 -5.01 2.25 -8.61
N GLU A 41 -4.79 0.96 -8.44
CA GLU A 41 -5.70 0.09 -7.67
C GLU A 41 -5.86 0.54 -6.21
N ILE A 42 -4.81 1.11 -5.61
CA ILE A 42 -4.88 1.67 -4.25
C ILE A 42 -5.73 2.94 -4.23
N VAL A 43 -5.54 3.83 -5.21
CA VAL A 43 -6.37 5.04 -5.36
C VAL A 43 -7.84 4.68 -5.54
N GLU A 44 -8.14 3.77 -6.46
CA GLU A 44 -9.51 3.32 -6.75
C GLU A 44 -10.17 2.65 -5.54
N ALA A 45 -9.42 1.86 -4.77
CA ALA A 45 -9.93 1.25 -3.54
C ALA A 45 -10.32 2.28 -2.47
N LEU A 46 -9.71 3.46 -2.50
CA LEU A 46 -9.91 4.51 -1.50
C LEU A 46 -10.86 5.61 -1.94
N ASP A 47 -11.22 5.67 -3.23
CA ASP A 47 -12.06 6.73 -3.82
C ASP A 47 -13.40 6.93 -3.09
N SER A 48 -14.02 5.84 -2.63
CA SER A 48 -15.28 5.88 -1.86
C SER A 48 -15.14 6.45 -0.44
N THR A 49 -13.93 6.48 0.12
CA THR A 49 -13.64 6.97 1.47
C THR A 49 -13.06 8.37 1.42
N TYR A 50 -12.02 8.57 0.63
CA TYR A 50 -11.37 9.87 0.40
C TYR A 50 -10.56 9.81 -0.91
N PRO A 51 -10.81 10.71 -1.87
CA PRO A 51 -10.12 10.69 -3.14
C PRO A 51 -8.66 11.12 -2.98
N LEU A 52 -7.74 10.16 -3.09
CA LEU A 52 -6.30 10.39 -3.03
C LEU A 52 -5.70 10.53 -4.43
N THR A 53 -4.59 11.26 -4.53
CA THR A 53 -3.81 11.26 -5.77
C THR A 53 -2.82 10.09 -5.78
N GLN A 54 -2.36 9.70 -6.98
CA GLN A 54 -1.28 8.72 -7.10
C GLN A 54 0.00 9.20 -6.39
N GLN A 55 0.27 10.52 -6.37
CA GLN A 55 1.42 11.08 -5.69
C GLN A 55 1.37 10.87 -4.17
N ASP A 56 0.19 10.99 -3.56
CA ASP A 56 0.00 10.76 -2.13
C ASP A 56 0.32 9.31 -1.77
N VAL A 57 -0.20 8.38 -2.56
CA VAL A 57 0.05 6.94 -2.41
C VAL A 57 1.53 6.61 -2.60
N VAL A 58 2.16 7.06 -3.70
CA VAL A 58 3.59 6.78 -3.94
C VAL A 58 4.48 7.35 -2.83
N SER A 59 4.18 8.56 -2.36
CA SER A 59 4.93 9.19 -1.26
C SER A 59 4.81 8.35 0.01
N TYR A 60 3.58 7.97 0.39
CA TYR A 60 3.33 7.13 1.56
C TYR A 60 4.03 5.78 1.49
N MET A 61 3.87 5.06 0.37
CA MET A 61 4.42 3.72 0.18
C MET A 61 5.95 3.74 0.28
N THR A 62 6.58 4.75 -0.32
CA THR A 62 8.03 4.96 -0.26
C THR A 62 8.49 5.28 1.17
N GLU A 63 7.81 6.20 1.86
CA GLU A 63 8.14 6.56 3.25
C GLU A 63 7.99 5.39 4.22
N HIS A 64 7.05 4.48 3.96
CA HIS A 64 6.79 3.31 4.81
C HIS A 64 7.51 2.05 4.33
N GLY A 65 8.46 2.16 3.39
CA GLY A 65 9.35 1.07 3.01
C GLY A 65 8.68 -0.06 2.23
N PHE A 66 7.54 0.18 1.58
CA PHE A 66 6.98 -0.76 0.62
C PHE A 66 7.90 -0.86 -0.60
N LEU A 67 7.99 -2.06 -1.17
CA LEU A 67 8.82 -2.31 -2.34
C LEU A 67 7.99 -2.18 -3.62
N LEU A 68 8.50 -1.45 -4.60
CA LEU A 68 7.95 -1.34 -5.94
C LEU A 68 8.78 -2.20 -6.88
N GLU A 69 8.16 -3.22 -7.49
CA GLU A 69 8.84 -4.15 -8.39
C GLU A 69 8.08 -4.32 -9.70
N PRO A 70 8.77 -4.64 -10.81
CA PRO A 70 8.11 -5.03 -12.03
C PRO A 70 7.36 -6.36 -11.85
N ASP A 71 6.19 -6.48 -12.47
CA ASP A 71 5.48 -7.73 -12.67
C ASP A 71 5.88 -8.41 -13.99
N GLU A 72 5.25 -9.54 -14.29
CA GLU A 72 5.54 -10.33 -15.50
C GLU A 72 5.24 -9.58 -16.81
N SER A 73 4.40 -8.55 -16.76
CA SER A 73 4.06 -7.68 -17.90
C SER A 73 5.01 -6.49 -18.05
N GLY A 74 5.90 -6.27 -17.07
CA GLY A 74 6.76 -5.09 -16.97
C GLY A 74 6.09 -3.88 -16.32
N GLY A 75 4.86 -4.03 -15.82
CA GLY A 75 4.16 -3.02 -15.02
C GLY A 75 4.72 -2.97 -13.60
N LEU A 76 4.62 -1.82 -12.92
CA LEU A 76 5.11 -1.68 -11.54
C LEU A 76 4.01 -1.98 -10.53
N ILE A 77 4.30 -2.89 -9.60
CA ILE A 77 3.40 -3.29 -8.52
C ILE A 77 4.08 -3.13 -7.15
N TRP A 78 3.32 -2.66 -6.18
CA TRP A 78 3.74 -2.64 -4.78
C TRP A 78 3.64 -4.04 -4.20
N LYS A 79 4.71 -4.51 -3.56
CA LYS A 79 4.70 -5.73 -2.77
C LYS A 79 4.05 -5.46 -1.43
N ILE A 80 2.91 -6.10 -1.22
CA ILE A 80 2.06 -5.92 -0.05
C ILE A 80 1.65 -7.29 0.43
N TRP A 81 1.69 -7.50 1.74
CA TRP A 81 1.11 -8.68 2.37
C TRP A 81 0.04 -8.25 3.33
N ARG A 82 -1.10 -8.94 3.35
CA ARG A 82 -2.16 -8.68 4.33
C ARG A 82 -2.40 -9.91 5.18
N LEU A 83 -2.90 -9.69 6.39
CA LEU A 83 -3.48 -10.78 7.17
C LEU A 83 -4.60 -11.45 6.37
N ARG A 84 -4.65 -12.78 6.43
CA ARG A 84 -5.68 -13.59 5.77
C ARG A 84 -7.08 -13.14 6.15
#